data_AF-A0A7S4DLM2-F1
#
_entry.id   AF-A0A7S4DLM2-F1
#
_cell.length_a   1.000
_cell.length_b   1.000
_cell.length_c   1.000
_cell.angle_alpha   90.00
_cell.angle_beta   90.00
_cell.angle_gamma   90.00
#
_symmetry.space_group_name_H-M   'P 1'
#
loop_
_entity.id
_entity.type
_entity.pdbx_description
1 polymer ?
#
loop_
_entity_poly.entity_id
_entity_poly.type
_entity_poly.pdbx_seq_one_letter_code
_entity_poly.pdbx_strand_id
1 'polypeptide(L)'
;ELVRWGLATHVVPVARLPALRRRLGVALQAQKDTPAHVVLEGVLNWFHLRYGHEVLAFSRCSLEEHLPAIDRCFGNSKSLTEIFNRLAAEKTPWAQETCDHLQELSPTALEVALQLVLAAAAPPGDTTPRGSAG
;
A
#
# COMPACT_ATOMS: atom_id res chain seq x y z
N GLU A 1 7.47 -7.59 -4.45
CA GLU A 1 6.27 -6.75 -4.63
C GLU A 1 5.90 -5.93 -3.40
N LEU A 2 5.22 -6.47 -2.37
CA LEU A 2 4.58 -5.65 -1.31
C LEU A 2 5.48 -4.64 -0.59
N VAL A 3 6.74 -4.99 -0.32
CA VAL A 3 7.69 -4.05 0.29
C VAL A 3 8.05 -2.89 -0.64
N ARG A 4 8.19 -3.16 -1.95
CA ARG A 4 8.45 -2.11 -2.96
C ARG A 4 7.27 -1.16 -3.11
N TRP A 5 6.05 -1.66 -2.94
CA TRP A 5 4.83 -0.85 -3.00
C TRP A 5 4.49 -0.17 -1.66
N GLY A 6 5.32 -0.32 -0.63
CA GLY A 6 5.07 0.26 0.69
C GLY A 6 3.92 -0.38 1.48
N LEU A 7 3.35 -1.50 0.99
CA LEU A 7 2.29 -2.24 1.68
C LEU A 7 2.82 -3.11 2.82
N ALA A 8 4.09 -3.48 2.78
CA ALA A 8 4.79 -4.17 3.85
C ALA A 8 6.10 -3.44 4.17
N THR A 9 6.50 -3.43 5.43
CA THR A 9 7.76 -2.80 5.85
C THR A 9 8.94 -3.76 5.77
N HIS A 10 8.70 -5.07 5.92
CA HIS A 10 9.72 -6.10 5.96
C HIS A 10 9.27 -7.35 5.21
N VAL A 11 10.23 -8.13 4.70
CA VAL A 11 10.00 -9.46 4.14
C VAL A 11 10.93 -10.48 4.78
N VAL A 12 10.38 -11.63 5.14
CA VAL A 12 11.10 -12.75 5.75
C VAL A 12 10.60 -14.05 5.13
N PRO A 13 11.48 -14.97 4.66
CA PRO A 13 11.03 -16.27 4.16
C PRO A 13 10.26 -17.04 5.22
N VAL A 14 9.21 -17.76 4.81
CA VAL A 14 8.37 -18.59 5.70
C VAL A 14 9.22 -19.56 6.52
N ALA A 15 10.24 -20.17 5.90
CA ALA A 15 11.17 -21.09 6.56
C ALA A 15 11.96 -20.44 7.72
N ARG A 16 12.08 -19.11 7.75
CA ARG A 16 12.78 -18.35 8.80
C ARG A 16 11.85 -17.81 9.89
N LEU A 17 10.52 -17.87 9.73
CA LEU A 17 9.56 -17.40 10.74
C LEU A 17 9.73 -18.04 12.12
N PRO A 18 10.02 -19.36 12.26
CA PRO A 18 10.27 -19.95 13.59
C PRO A 18 11.50 -19.34 14.29
N ALA A 19 12.55 -19.05 13.53
CA ALA A 19 13.76 -18.40 14.05
C ALA A 19 13.51 -16.93 14.41
N LEU A 20 12.76 -16.21 13.58
CA LEU A 20 12.32 -14.85 13.86
C LEU A 20 11.53 -14.77 15.16
N ARG A 21 10.49 -15.61 15.32
CA ARG A 21 9.65 -15.64 16.53
C ARG A 21 10.47 -15.86 17.80
N ARG A 22 11.43 -16.80 17.77
CA ARG A 22 12.34 -17.03 18.91
C ARG A 22 13.19 -15.81 19.23
N ARG A 23 13.78 -15.17 18.21
CA ARG A 23 14.66 -14.02 18.41
C ARG A 23 13.89 -12.80 18.94
N LEU A 24 12.67 -12.57 18.46
CA LEU A 24 11.77 -11.55 19.00
C LEU A 24 11.48 -11.81 20.49
N GLY A 25 11.12 -13.05 20.85
CA GLY A 25 10.86 -13.42 22.24
C GLY A 25 12.05 -13.15 23.17
N VAL A 26 13.25 -13.57 22.78
CA VAL A 26 14.47 -13.33 23.57
C VAL A 26 14.79 -11.84 23.67
N ALA A 27 14.71 -11.09 22.56
CA ALA A 27 15.05 -9.67 22.54
C ALA A 27 14.08 -8.84 23.39
N LEU A 28 12.78 -9.11 23.31
CA LEU A 28 11.76 -8.43 24.12
C LEU A 28 11.87 -8.76 25.61
N GLN A 29 12.25 -10.00 25.96
CA GLN A 29 12.47 -10.38 27.37
C GLN A 29 13.72 -9.73 27.97
N ALA A 30 14.75 -9.53 27.16
CA ALA A 30 16.01 -8.92 27.59
C ALA A 30 15.95 -7.38 27.58
N GLN A 31 14.92 -6.78 27.00
CA GLN A 31 14.80 -5.32 26.93
C GLN A 31 14.54 -4.73 28.31
N LYS A 32 15.27 -3.66 28.65
CA LYS A 32 15.07 -2.89 29.89
C LYS A 32 14.53 -1.52 29.55
N ASP A 33 15.43 -0.62 29.18
CA ASP A 33 15.11 0.80 28.94
C ASP A 33 14.84 1.10 27.46
N THR A 34 15.08 0.13 26.57
CA THR A 34 14.83 0.29 25.14
C THR A 34 13.34 0.07 24.84
N PRO A 35 12.65 1.00 24.15
CA PRO A 35 11.27 0.82 23.77
C PRO A 35 11.08 -0.42 22.89
N ALA A 36 10.01 -1.19 23.14
CA ALA A 36 9.75 -2.44 22.45
C ALA A 36 9.75 -2.32 20.92
N HIS A 37 9.18 -1.23 20.38
CA HIS A 37 9.16 -1.03 18.92
C HIS A 37 10.56 -0.87 18.32
N VAL A 38 11.52 -0.26 19.03
CA VAL A 38 12.91 -0.14 18.57
C VAL A 38 13.59 -1.51 18.53
N VAL A 39 13.33 -2.35 19.55
CA VAL A 39 13.85 -3.73 19.59
C VAL A 39 13.25 -4.57 18.47
N LEU A 40 11.92 -4.48 18.26
CA LEU A 40 11.21 -5.16 17.19
C LEU A 40 11.78 -4.78 15.82
N GLU A 41 11.92 -3.48 15.56
CA GLU A 41 12.47 -2.94 14.31
C GLU A 41 13.87 -3.49 14.05
N GLY A 42 14.75 -3.47 15.05
CA GLY A 42 16.09 -4.02 14.91
C GLY A 42 16.12 -5.51 14.56
N VAL A 43 15.24 -6.31 15.16
CA VAL A 43 15.14 -7.75 14.85
C VAL A 43 14.54 -7.99 13.47
N LEU A 44 13.43 -7.30 13.13
CA LEU A 44 12.77 -7.43 11.82
C LEU A 44 13.69 -7.00 10.68
N ASN A 45 14.38 -5.87 10.84
CA ASN A 45 15.31 -5.35 9.86
C ASN A 45 16.49 -6.32 9.64
N TRP A 46 17.01 -6.92 10.71
CA TRP A 46 18.08 -7.91 10.58
C TRP A 46 17.65 -9.12 9.73
N PHE A 47 16.45 -9.67 9.95
CA PHE A 47 15.94 -10.77 9.14
C PHE A 47 15.66 -10.35 7.70
N HIS A 48 15.11 -9.15 7.52
CA HIS A 48 14.83 -8.59 6.19
C HIS A 48 16.11 -8.39 5.37
N LEU A 49 17.14 -7.77 5.93
CA LEU A 49 18.40 -7.56 5.23
C LEU A 49 19.13 -8.88 4.95
N ARG A 50 19.06 -9.82 5.89
CA ARG A 50 19.80 -11.08 5.76
C ARG A 50 19.14 -12.09 4.83
N TYR A 51 17.82 -12.16 4.80
CA TYR A 51 17.09 -13.20 4.05
C TYR A 51 16.08 -12.65 3.04
N GLY A 52 15.81 -11.34 3.05
CA GLY A 52 14.80 -10.74 2.17
C GLY A 52 15.17 -10.83 0.70
N HIS A 53 16.47 -10.81 0.36
CA HIS A 53 16.93 -10.96 -1.02
C HIS A 53 16.54 -12.32 -1.63
N GLU A 54 16.48 -13.39 -0.84
CA GLU A 54 16.04 -14.74 -1.29
C GLU A 54 14.59 -14.72 -1.81
N VAL A 55 13.76 -13.82 -1.26
CA VAL A 55 12.34 -13.68 -1.65
C VAL A 55 12.18 -12.65 -2.77
N LEU A 56 12.99 -11.59 -2.76
CA LEU A 56 12.87 -10.48 -3.71
C LEU A 56 13.49 -10.77 -5.08
N ALA A 57 14.45 -11.69 -5.17
CA ALA A 57 15.13 -12.03 -6.43
C ALA A 57 14.22 -12.74 -7.46
N PHE A 58 13.14 -13.38 -7.02
CA PHE A 58 12.22 -14.12 -7.89
C PHE A 58 11.01 -13.32 -8.37
N SER A 59 10.93 -12.05 -7.98
CA SER A 59 9.73 -11.24 -8.15
C SER A 59 9.93 -10.27 -9.31
N ARG A 60 9.38 -10.60 -10.49
CA ARG A 60 9.24 -9.61 -11.58
C ARG A 60 8.01 -8.76 -11.27
N CYS A 61 8.19 -7.45 -11.17
CA CYS A 61 7.13 -6.53 -10.80
C CYS A 61 6.22 -6.26 -12.01
N SER A 62 5.09 -6.94 -12.07
CA SER A 62 4.11 -6.78 -13.16
C SER A 62 3.46 -5.39 -13.18
N LEU A 63 3.50 -4.66 -12.05
CA LEU A 63 2.84 -3.35 -11.93
C LEU A 63 3.75 -2.19 -12.36
N GLU A 64 5.08 -2.35 -12.22
CA GLU A 64 6.07 -1.30 -12.54
C GLU A 64 5.95 -0.84 -14.00
N GLU A 65 5.70 -1.78 -14.93
CA GLU A 65 5.52 -1.49 -16.36
C GLU A 65 4.27 -0.64 -16.65
N HIS A 66 3.28 -0.68 -15.77
CA HIS A 66 2.01 0.03 -15.91
C HIS A 66 1.91 1.30 -15.05
N LEU A 67 2.87 1.59 -14.16
CA LEU A 67 2.83 2.78 -13.29
C LEU A 67 2.56 4.09 -14.05
N PRO A 68 3.19 4.38 -15.21
CA PRO A 68 2.88 5.60 -15.94
C PRO A 68 1.43 5.66 -16.44
N ALA A 69 0.84 4.52 -16.81
CA ALA A 69 -0.55 4.44 -17.26
C ALA A 69 -1.51 4.56 -16.07
N ILE A 70 -1.18 3.96 -14.92
CA ILE A 70 -1.91 4.11 -13.66
C ILE A 70 -1.99 5.59 -13.27
N ASP A 71 -0.86 6.30 -13.28
CA ASP A 71 -0.81 7.73 -12.93
C ASP A 71 -1.65 8.58 -13.88
N ARG A 72 -1.62 8.31 -15.19
CA ARG A 72 -2.45 9.03 -16.17
C ARG A 72 -3.95 8.78 -15.95
N CYS A 73 -4.33 7.52 -15.70
CA CYS A 73 -5.74 7.12 -15.64
C CYS A 73 -6.40 7.46 -14.30
N PHE A 74 -5.71 7.20 -13.20
CA PHE A 74 -6.24 7.34 -11.84
C PHE A 74 -5.73 8.61 -11.14
N GLY A 75 -4.56 9.12 -11.53
CA GLY A 75 -3.97 10.31 -10.90
C GLY A 75 -4.81 11.56 -11.14
N ASN A 76 -5.13 12.27 -10.05
CA ASN A 76 -5.93 13.51 -10.04
C ASN A 76 -7.36 13.38 -10.57
N SER A 77 -7.84 12.16 -10.86
CA SER A 77 -9.23 11.94 -11.29
C SER A 77 -10.20 12.17 -10.14
N LYS A 78 -11.30 12.89 -10.40
CA LYS A 78 -12.30 13.28 -9.38
C LYS A 78 -13.59 12.46 -9.44
N SER A 79 -13.75 11.60 -10.45
CA SER A 79 -14.96 10.82 -10.69
C SER A 79 -14.64 9.51 -11.41
N LEU A 80 -15.52 8.51 -11.28
CA LEU A 80 -15.39 7.26 -12.04
C LEU A 80 -15.50 7.50 -13.55
N THR A 81 -16.39 8.39 -13.99
CA THR A 81 -16.54 8.74 -15.42
C THR A 81 -15.22 9.23 -16.03
N GLU A 82 -14.48 10.08 -15.31
CA GLU A 82 -13.17 10.55 -15.75
C GLU A 82 -12.15 9.41 -15.83
N ILE A 83 -12.13 8.52 -14.85
CA ILE A 83 -11.25 7.34 -14.83
C ILE A 83 -11.55 6.45 -16.04
N PHE A 84 -12.82 6.11 -16.29
CA PHE A 84 -13.22 5.28 -17.43
C PHE A 84 -12.87 5.92 -18.77
N ASN A 85 -13.08 7.24 -18.92
CA ASN A 85 -12.71 7.95 -20.14
C ASN A 85 -11.19 7.94 -20.38
N ARG A 86 -10.39 8.09 -19.32
CA ARG A 86 -8.92 8.06 -19.42
C ARG A 86 -8.41 6.66 -19.73
N LEU A 87 -8.97 5.62 -19.10
CA LEU A 87 -8.66 4.22 -19.42
C LEU A 87 -8.98 3.89 -20.89
N ALA A 88 -10.14 4.32 -21.38
CA ALA A 88 -10.51 4.13 -22.79
C ALA A 88 -9.58 4.87 -23.75
N ALA A 89 -9.05 6.03 -23.35
CA ALA A 89 -8.12 6.82 -24.16
C ALA A 89 -6.68 6.27 -24.19
N GLU A 90 -6.29 5.48 -23.17
CA GLU A 90 -4.94 4.92 -23.01
C GLU A 90 -4.61 3.88 -24.08
N LYS A 91 -5.62 3.19 -24.66
CA LYS A 91 -5.48 2.24 -25.79
C LYS A 91 -4.41 1.17 -25.59
N THR A 92 -4.22 0.70 -24.36
CA THR A 92 -3.34 -0.42 -24.03
C THR A 92 -4.17 -1.65 -23.64
N PRO A 93 -3.65 -2.89 -23.84
CA PRO A 93 -4.33 -4.09 -23.36
C PRO A 93 -4.62 -4.04 -21.86
N TRP A 94 -3.66 -3.58 -21.06
CA TRP A 94 -3.82 -3.39 -19.62
C TRP A 94 -4.97 -2.45 -19.26
N ALA A 95 -5.09 -1.29 -19.93
CA ALA A 95 -6.14 -0.33 -19.64
C ALA A 95 -7.52 -0.86 -20.03
N GLN A 96 -7.61 -1.61 -21.13
CA GLN A 96 -8.86 -2.26 -21.53
C GLN A 96 -9.26 -3.34 -20.52
N GLU A 97 -8.36 -4.25 -20.17
CA GLU A 97 -8.60 -5.29 -19.17
C GLU A 97 -9.00 -4.70 -17.82
N THR A 98 -8.35 -3.61 -17.40
CA THR A 98 -8.68 -2.88 -16.18
C THR A 98 -10.08 -2.25 -16.26
N CYS A 99 -10.44 -1.64 -17.38
CA CYS A 99 -11.76 -1.05 -17.60
C CYS A 99 -12.86 -2.12 -17.52
N ASP A 100 -12.67 -3.24 -18.23
CA ASP A 100 -13.61 -4.36 -18.26
C ASP A 100 -13.80 -4.92 -16.84
N HIS A 101 -12.72 -5.13 -16.10
CA HIS A 101 -12.80 -5.61 -14.72
C HIS A 101 -13.52 -4.63 -13.78
N LEU A 102 -13.26 -3.32 -13.90
CA LEU A 102 -13.96 -2.32 -13.09
C LEU A 102 -15.48 -2.28 -13.39
N GLN A 103 -15.90 -2.59 -14.62
CA GLN A 103 -17.32 -2.65 -14.99
C GLN A 103 -18.04 -3.86 -14.39
N GLU A 104 -17.32 -4.91 -14.01
CA GLU A 104 -17.88 -6.08 -13.32
C GLU A 104 -18.19 -5.79 -11.84
N LEU A 105 -17.58 -4.75 -11.27
CA LEU A 105 -17.76 -4.38 -9.87
C LEU A 105 -19.03 -3.54 -9.65
N SER A 106 -19.53 -3.54 -8.41
CA SER A 106 -20.68 -2.71 -8.04
C SER A 106 -20.36 -1.22 -8.24
N PRO A 107 -21.15 -0.49 -9.06
CA PRO A 107 -20.92 0.95 -9.29
C PRO A 107 -20.95 1.75 -7.98
N THR A 108 -21.85 1.40 -7.06
CA THR A 108 -21.95 2.04 -5.75
C THR A 108 -20.70 1.81 -4.91
N ALA A 109 -20.15 0.59 -4.91
CA ALA A 109 -18.94 0.29 -4.15
C ALA A 109 -17.74 1.08 -4.67
N LEU A 110 -17.61 1.21 -5.99
CA LEU A 110 -16.54 1.99 -6.63
C LEU A 110 -16.67 3.49 -6.32
N GLU A 111 -17.87 4.05 -6.39
CA GLU A 111 -18.08 5.47 -6.06
C GLU A 111 -17.75 5.76 -4.60
N VAL A 112 -18.19 4.90 -3.68
CA VAL A 112 -17.86 5.04 -2.25
C VAL A 112 -16.36 4.92 -2.02
N ALA A 113 -15.69 3.95 -2.64
CA ALA A 113 -14.25 3.77 -2.51
C ALA A 113 -13.48 5.01 -3.01
N LEU A 114 -13.86 5.55 -4.18
CA LEU A 114 -13.24 6.76 -4.73
C LEU A 114 -13.43 7.96 -3.80
N GLN A 115 -14.64 8.16 -3.28
CA GLN A 115 -14.93 9.24 -2.33
C GLN A 115 -14.06 9.16 -1.08
N LEU A 116 -13.91 7.97 -0.49
CA LEU A 116 -13.09 7.76 0.71
C LEU A 116 -11.61 8.06 0.45
N VAL A 117 -11.08 7.62 -0.69
CA VAL A 117 -9.68 7.88 -1.09
C VAL A 117 -9.44 9.38 -1.29
N LEU A 118 -10.33 10.07 -2.00
CA LEU A 118 -10.22 11.51 -2.24
C LEU A 118 -10.33 12.33 -0.95
N ALA A 119 -11.21 11.92 -0.03
CA ALA A 119 -11.35 12.56 1.27
C ALA A 119 -10.10 12.37 2.15
N ALA A 120 -9.51 11.17 2.17
CA ALA A 120 -8.31 10.88 2.93
C ALA A 120 -7.05 11.60 2.39
N ALA A 121 -7.00 11.87 1.08
CA ALA A 121 -5.89 12.58 0.44
C ALA A 121 -5.94 14.11 0.61
N ALA A 122 -7.06 14.67 1.07
CA ALA A 122 -7.15 16.08 1.37
C ALA A 122 -6.23 16.44 2.56
N PRO A 123 -5.52 17.58 2.52
CA PRO A 123 -4.77 18.03 3.70
C PRO A 123 -5.74 18.17 4.89
N PRO A 124 -5.31 17.87 6.12
CA PRO A 124 -6.18 17.97 7.28
C PRO A 124 -6.74 19.39 7.38
N GLY A 125 -8.02 19.53 7.05
CA GLY A 125 -8.75 20.77 7.17
C GLY A 125 -8.99 21.08 8.64
N ASP A 126 -8.69 22.33 9.01
CA ASP A 126 -8.95 22.97 10.30
C ASP A 126 -10.37 22.66 10.80
N THR A 127 -10.51 21.63 11.63
CA THR A 127 -11.73 21.35 12.39
C THR A 127 -11.77 22.24 13.63
N THR A 128 -11.69 23.56 13.46
CA THR A 128 -12.16 24.46 14.52
C THR A 128 -13.68 24.44 14.48
N PRO A 129 -14.38 24.03 15.55
CA PRO A 129 -15.82 24.22 15.61
C PRO A 129 -16.06 25.73 15.56
N ARG A 130 -16.81 26.19 14.55
CA ARG A 130 -17.38 27.55 14.56
C ARG A 130 -18.32 27.62 15.76
N GLY A 131 -17.77 28.03 16.90
CA GLY A 131 -18.52 28.40 18.08
C GLY A 131 -19.55 29.46 17.69
N SER A 132 -20.80 29.15 17.96
CA SER A 132 -21.94 30.03 17.80
C SER A 132 -21.68 31.32 18.57
N ALA A 133 -21.67 32.46 17.86
CA ALA A 133 -21.79 33.76 18.51
C ALA A 133 -23.22 33.87 19.04
N GLY A 134 -23.33 33.92 20.37
CA GLY A 134 -24.50 34.37 21.13
C GLY A 134 -24.09 35.53 22.00
#